data_AF-A0A7S0V7U9-F1
#
_entry.id   AF-A0A7S0V7U9-F1
#
_cell.length_a   1.000
_cell.length_b   1.000
_cell.length_c   1.000
_cell.angle_alpha   90.00
_cell.angle_beta   90.00
_cell.angle_gamma   90.00
#
_symmetry.space_group_name_H-M   'P 1'
#
loop_
_entity.id
_entity.type
_entity.pdbx_description
1 polymer ?
#
loop_
_entity_poly.entity_id
_entity_poly.type
_entity_poly.pdbx_seq_one_letter_code
_entity_poly.pdbx_strand_id
1 'polypeptide(L)'
;MSAEAVKKSADASDSDEGCCEEWMLEEIARASSNALNASDFRMPLKVHNELFIAGQIDDSSVAEIHSQGIKSIFNLREAGEEGYTEPPQGLEASITKTHYPLPADGTWNDSSLDKLLAELDKCAKPSLVYCKTGPRAAAVAFAHLATRTRFNCGKLDGRNEFSPQAMSVLDKAVCGPDQSDCHMRSFVEEYVKKKVALADGRPGMVQLPGNVWTSGQLTEEEYKEVQKDLGIVCVLNMRPFSEAGEFGLGVLAREPEIIKELGMEYHALPVPKSGPYEPELIAKVGEMVRSLPRPLLIHCRTGRRVRDIVGNSGACDP
;
A
#
# COMPACT_ATOMS: atom_id res chain seq x y z
N MET A 1 -45.22 39.36 -7.98
CA MET A 1 -45.53 38.34 -6.96
C MET A 1 -45.11 37.01 -7.54
N SER A 2 -44.03 36.48 -7.00
CA SER A 2 -43.19 35.41 -7.54
C SER A 2 -43.79 34.04 -7.25
N ALA A 3 -43.77 33.16 -8.25
CA ALA A 3 -44.07 31.74 -8.08
C ALA A 3 -42.84 30.95 -8.57
N GLU A 4 -41.86 30.79 -7.69
CA GLU A 4 -40.73 29.88 -7.86
C GLU A 4 -40.54 29.13 -6.54
N ALA A 5 -41.09 27.92 -6.48
CA ALA A 5 -40.69 26.91 -5.54
C ALA A 5 -41.12 25.55 -6.11
N VAL A 6 -40.29 24.53 -5.89
CA VAL A 6 -40.54 23.10 -6.15
C VAL A 6 -40.11 22.60 -7.53
N LYS A 7 -38.80 22.35 -7.69
CA LYS A 7 -38.20 21.03 -8.00
C LYS A 7 -36.74 21.16 -8.43
N LYS A 8 -35.83 20.65 -7.59
CA LYS A 8 -34.60 19.97 -8.04
C LYS A 8 -34.14 19.03 -6.93
N SER A 9 -34.73 17.84 -6.93
CA SER A 9 -34.20 16.65 -6.27
C SER A 9 -33.27 15.93 -7.24
N ALA A 10 -32.16 15.45 -6.69
CA ALA A 10 -31.46 14.21 -7.05
C ALA A 10 -31.31 13.91 -8.56
N ASP A 11 -30.13 14.21 -9.08
CA ASP A 11 -29.41 13.35 -10.02
C ASP A 11 -27.95 13.84 -10.05
N ALA A 12 -27.11 13.21 -9.24
CA ALA A 12 -25.66 13.22 -9.43
C ALA A 12 -25.28 11.76 -9.67
N SER A 13 -25.45 11.36 -10.92
CA SER A 13 -24.98 10.09 -11.46
C SER A 13 -23.46 10.04 -11.42
N ASP A 14 -22.96 8.90 -10.93
CA ASP A 14 -21.63 8.34 -11.21
C ASP A 14 -21.22 8.58 -12.67
N SER A 15 -20.36 9.56 -12.88
CA SER A 15 -19.42 9.63 -14.01
C SER A 15 -18.58 10.89 -13.86
N ASP A 16 -17.46 10.79 -13.13
CA ASP A 16 -16.30 11.60 -13.44
C ASP A 16 -15.03 10.86 -13.00
N GLU A 17 -14.50 10.06 -13.93
CA GLU A 17 -13.15 9.50 -13.92
C GLU A 17 -12.11 10.63 -14.10
N GLY A 18 -12.17 11.60 -13.19
CA GLY A 18 -11.31 12.77 -13.08
C GLY A 18 -10.69 12.86 -11.69
N CYS A 19 -10.46 11.72 -11.02
CA CYS A 19 -9.63 11.62 -9.81
C CYS A 19 -8.14 11.75 -10.21
N CYS A 20 -7.81 12.85 -10.87
CA CYS A 20 -6.52 13.10 -11.51
C CYS A 20 -5.49 13.39 -10.42
N GLU A 21 -4.29 12.86 -10.55
CA GLU A 21 -3.25 12.84 -9.52
C GLU A 21 -2.97 14.20 -8.86
N GLU A 22 -3.23 15.29 -9.58
CA GLU A 22 -3.15 16.67 -9.11
C GLU A 22 -4.06 16.97 -7.90
N TRP A 23 -5.30 16.47 -7.86
CA TRP A 23 -6.20 16.72 -6.73
C TRP A 23 -5.67 16.11 -5.43
N MET A 24 -5.12 14.90 -5.51
CA MET A 24 -4.52 14.21 -4.37
C MET A 24 -3.28 14.94 -3.85
N LEU A 25 -2.44 15.43 -4.76
CA LEU A 25 -1.29 16.29 -4.44
C LEU A 25 -1.73 17.56 -3.71
N GLU A 26 -2.78 18.22 -4.22
CA GLU A 26 -3.33 19.43 -3.61
C GLU A 26 -3.91 19.16 -2.21
N GLU A 27 -4.61 18.05 -1.99
CA GLU A 27 -5.14 17.69 -0.68
C GLU A 27 -4.04 17.36 0.34
N ILE A 28 -3.01 16.61 -0.06
CA ILE A 28 -1.84 16.36 0.81
C ILE A 28 -1.12 17.69 1.12
N ALA A 29 -0.99 18.61 0.16
CA ALA A 29 -0.41 19.92 0.41
C ALA A 29 -1.30 20.81 1.30
N ARG A 30 -2.63 20.72 1.16
CA ARG A 30 -3.61 21.45 1.99
C ARG A 30 -3.57 20.99 3.43
N ALA A 31 -3.41 19.69 3.68
CA ALA A 31 -3.15 19.10 4.99
C ALA A 31 -2.07 19.85 5.77
N SER A 32 -1.07 20.27 5.02
CA SER A 32 0.20 20.78 5.52
C SER A 32 0.19 22.27 5.73
N SER A 33 -0.56 22.98 4.87
CA SER A 33 -0.88 24.39 5.08
C SER A 33 -1.82 24.58 6.29
N ASN A 34 -2.74 23.64 6.51
CA ASN A 34 -3.62 23.63 7.69
C ASN A 34 -2.90 23.22 8.99
N ALA A 35 -1.80 22.46 8.90
CA ALA A 35 -0.96 22.14 10.05
C ALA A 35 -0.32 23.38 10.71
N LEU A 36 -0.28 24.53 10.01
CA LEU A 36 0.12 25.82 10.58
C LEU A 36 -0.92 26.39 11.57
N ASN A 37 -2.18 25.95 11.49
CA ASN A 37 -3.22 26.20 12.49
C ASN A 37 -3.55 24.88 13.22
N ALA A 38 -2.88 24.63 14.36
CA ALA A 38 -2.95 23.36 15.10
C ALA A 38 -4.36 22.90 15.54
N SER A 39 -5.39 23.75 15.44
CA SER A 39 -6.80 23.40 15.66
C SER A 39 -7.44 22.71 14.45
N ASP A 40 -7.05 23.06 13.23
CA ASP A 40 -7.79 22.70 12.02
C ASP A 40 -7.38 21.33 11.48
N PHE A 41 -6.16 20.88 11.79
CA PHE A 41 -5.66 19.57 11.36
C PHE A 41 -6.07 18.41 12.29
N ARG A 42 -6.99 18.62 13.24
CA ARG A 42 -7.55 17.53 14.07
C ARG A 42 -8.65 16.73 13.36
N MET A 43 -9.21 17.30 12.30
CA MET A 43 -10.26 16.64 11.52
C MET A 43 -9.63 15.73 10.45
N PRO A 44 -10.19 14.52 10.23
CA PRO A 44 -9.75 13.64 9.15
C PRO A 44 -9.81 14.34 7.79
N LEU A 45 -8.66 14.42 7.11
CA LEU A 45 -8.56 14.91 5.76
C LEU A 45 -8.46 13.75 4.79
N LYS A 46 -9.39 13.66 3.84
CA LYS A 46 -9.35 12.66 2.77
C LYS A 46 -8.24 12.99 1.79
N VAL A 47 -7.30 12.07 1.60
CA VAL A 47 -6.21 12.19 0.60
C VAL A 47 -6.34 11.15 -0.52
N HIS A 48 -7.08 10.08 -0.28
CA HIS A 48 -7.44 9.07 -1.28
C HIS A 48 -8.79 8.46 -0.91
N ASN A 49 -9.43 7.74 -1.84
CA ASN A 49 -10.71 7.08 -1.59
C ASN A 49 -10.67 6.12 -0.39
N GLU A 50 -9.51 5.57 -0.08
CA GLU A 50 -9.32 4.62 1.01
C GLU A 50 -8.43 5.15 2.14
N LEU A 51 -7.94 6.39 2.08
CA LEU A 51 -6.94 6.91 3.00
C LEU A 51 -7.23 8.35 3.43
N PHE A 52 -7.19 8.54 4.74
CA PHE A 52 -7.32 9.82 5.43
C PHE A 52 -6.06 10.09 6.26
N ILE A 53 -5.76 11.37 6.47
CA ILE A 53 -4.69 11.81 7.37
C ILE A 53 -5.20 12.86 8.37
N ALA A 54 -4.58 12.92 9.55
CA ALA A 54 -4.85 13.97 10.54
C ALA A 54 -3.63 14.22 11.45
N GLY A 55 -3.69 15.32 12.20
CA GLY A 55 -2.91 15.59 13.40
C GLY A 55 -3.54 14.87 14.59
N GLN A 56 -3.28 15.36 15.80
CA GLN A 56 -3.81 14.69 16.99
C GLN A 56 -5.34 14.73 16.97
N ILE A 57 -5.96 13.55 16.90
CA ILE A 57 -7.41 13.39 17.04
C ILE A 57 -7.81 13.42 18.51
N ASP A 58 -8.99 13.94 18.79
CA ASP A 58 -9.60 14.01 20.11
C ASP A 58 -11.11 13.71 20.01
N ASP A 59 -11.85 13.83 21.13
CA ASP A 59 -13.27 13.52 21.16
C ASP A 59 -14.10 14.37 20.16
N SER A 60 -13.62 15.56 19.78
CA SER A 60 -14.28 16.38 18.77
C SER A 60 -14.21 15.79 17.36
N SER A 61 -13.21 14.96 17.07
CA SER A 61 -13.02 14.30 15.77
C SER A 61 -13.95 13.11 15.55
N VAL A 62 -14.57 12.55 16.60
CA VAL A 62 -15.30 11.27 16.55
C VAL A 62 -16.46 11.30 15.56
N ALA A 63 -17.28 12.35 15.59
CA ALA A 63 -18.43 12.47 14.71
C ALA A 63 -18.02 12.48 13.23
N GLU A 64 -16.91 13.14 12.91
CA GLU A 64 -16.38 13.19 11.55
C GLU A 64 -15.75 11.85 11.13
N ILE A 65 -15.08 11.16 12.06
CA ILE A 65 -14.54 9.82 11.79
C ILE A 65 -15.67 8.86 11.40
N HIS A 66 -16.81 8.94 12.08
CA HIS A 66 -18.00 8.12 11.77
C HIS A 66 -18.68 8.55 10.47
N SER A 67 -18.85 9.86 10.24
CA SER A 67 -19.49 10.38 9.02
C SER A 67 -18.74 9.97 7.75
N GLN A 68 -17.40 9.92 7.81
CA GLN A 68 -16.52 9.50 6.73
C GLN A 68 -16.43 7.97 6.56
N GLY A 69 -17.07 7.20 7.45
CA GLY A 69 -17.09 5.73 7.41
C GLY A 69 -15.72 5.07 7.64
N ILE A 70 -14.81 5.75 8.33
CA ILE A 70 -13.46 5.24 8.61
C ILE A 70 -13.55 3.96 9.45
N LYS A 71 -12.85 2.90 9.02
CA LYS A 71 -12.91 1.56 9.64
C LYS A 71 -11.63 1.18 10.39
N SER A 72 -10.52 1.86 10.10
CA SER A 72 -9.23 1.60 10.76
C SER A 72 -8.53 2.91 11.07
N ILE A 73 -7.88 3.02 12.23
CA ILE A 73 -7.07 4.17 12.63
C ILE A 73 -5.66 3.74 13.02
N PHE A 74 -4.67 4.55 12.65
CA PHE A 74 -3.25 4.32 12.91
C PHE A 74 -2.66 5.52 13.64
N ASN A 75 -2.27 5.30 14.89
CA ASN A 75 -1.56 6.30 15.69
C ASN A 75 -0.05 6.15 15.46
N LEU A 76 0.57 7.16 14.86
CA LEU A 76 2.02 7.18 14.60
C LEU A 76 2.84 7.78 15.75
N ARG A 77 2.20 8.23 16.83
CA ARG A 77 2.88 8.88 17.95
C ARG A 77 3.43 7.88 18.96
N GLU A 78 4.58 8.17 19.54
CA GLU A 78 5.05 7.48 20.73
C GLU A 78 4.29 7.97 21.97
N ALA A 79 3.98 7.07 22.90
CA ALA A 79 3.21 7.38 24.11
C ALA A 79 3.90 8.42 25.02
N GLY A 80 5.23 8.57 24.90
CA GLY A 80 6.02 9.56 25.62
C GLY A 80 6.07 10.94 24.98
N GLU A 81 5.46 11.15 23.81
CA GLU A 81 5.47 12.45 23.16
C GLU A 81 4.65 13.50 23.90
N GLU A 82 5.13 14.74 23.90
CA GLU A 82 4.40 15.88 24.46
C GLU A 82 3.01 16.04 23.82
N GLY A 83 1.97 16.05 24.65
CA GLY A 83 0.58 16.17 24.22
C GLY A 83 0.02 14.91 23.60
N TYR A 84 0.66 13.75 23.80
CA TYR A 84 0.10 12.44 23.41
C TYR A 84 -1.20 12.18 24.17
N THR A 85 -2.22 11.74 23.44
CA THR A 85 -3.45 11.21 24.00
C THR A 85 -3.79 9.92 23.28
N GLU A 86 -4.35 8.98 24.03
CA GLU A 86 -4.94 7.76 23.46
C GLU A 86 -6.06 8.12 22.46
N PRO A 87 -6.36 7.23 21.50
CA PRO A 87 -7.50 7.42 20.61
C PRO A 87 -8.80 7.68 21.38
N PRO A 88 -9.69 8.53 20.87
CA PRO A 88 -10.94 8.88 21.54
C PRO A 88 -11.77 7.67 21.97
N GLN A 89 -12.33 7.72 23.19
CA GLN A 89 -13.12 6.61 23.73
C GLN A 89 -14.46 6.45 22.99
N GLY A 90 -14.99 7.54 22.42
CA GLY A 90 -16.25 7.55 21.65
C GLY A 90 -16.19 6.83 20.30
N LEU A 91 -15.01 6.36 19.86
CA LEU A 91 -14.90 5.57 18.64
C LEU A 91 -15.55 4.19 18.82
N GLU A 92 -16.39 3.80 17.85
CA GLU A 92 -17.05 2.49 17.84
C GLU A 92 -16.06 1.33 17.97
N ALA A 93 -16.52 0.25 18.60
CA ALA A 93 -15.73 -0.97 18.76
C ALA A 93 -15.41 -1.68 17.42
N SER A 94 -16.16 -1.37 16.36
CA SER A 94 -15.96 -1.85 15.00
C SER A 94 -14.71 -1.24 14.34
N ILE A 95 -14.27 -0.07 14.79
CA ILE A 95 -13.10 0.63 14.26
C ILE A 95 -11.83 -0.02 14.84
N THR A 96 -11.00 -0.56 13.96
CA THR A 96 -9.71 -1.13 14.36
C THR A 96 -8.75 -0.02 14.75
N LYS A 97 -8.18 -0.10 15.95
CA LYS A 97 -7.23 0.90 16.48
C LYS A 97 -5.84 0.28 16.52
N THR A 98 -4.92 0.81 15.72
CA THR A 98 -3.54 0.33 15.63
C THR A 98 -2.59 1.40 16.15
N HIS A 99 -1.77 1.05 17.13
CA HIS A 99 -0.67 1.89 17.58
C HIS A 99 0.62 1.44 16.88
N TYR A 100 1.14 2.29 15.99
CA TYR A 100 2.35 2.00 15.22
C TYR A 100 3.28 3.22 15.27
N PRO A 101 4.02 3.41 16.38
CA PRO A 101 4.82 4.60 16.57
C PRO A 101 5.94 4.72 15.52
N LEU A 102 6.13 5.93 15.01
CA LEU A 102 7.26 6.32 14.18
C LEU A 102 7.98 7.51 14.83
N PRO A 103 9.32 7.46 14.97
CA PRO A 103 10.11 8.54 15.57
C PRO A 103 9.79 9.89 14.93
N ALA A 104 9.56 10.91 15.78
CA ALA A 104 9.19 12.24 15.34
C ALA A 104 10.33 12.98 14.60
N ASP A 105 11.58 12.60 14.87
CA ASP A 105 12.79 13.13 14.24
C ASP A 105 13.03 12.58 12.82
N GLY A 106 12.19 11.65 12.35
CA GLY A 106 12.32 11.08 11.02
C GLY A 106 13.42 10.02 10.89
N THR A 107 13.97 9.51 12.00
CA THR A 107 14.96 8.41 12.02
C THR A 107 14.32 7.04 11.70
N TRP A 108 13.61 6.99 10.58
CA TRP A 108 12.89 5.82 10.11
C TRP A 108 13.84 4.87 9.38
N ASN A 109 13.42 3.63 9.25
CA ASN A 109 14.12 2.65 8.42
C ASN A 109 13.13 1.87 7.56
N ASP A 110 13.62 1.27 6.48
CA ASP A 110 12.82 0.49 5.53
C ASP A 110 11.93 -0.54 6.23
N SER A 111 12.46 -1.28 7.21
CA SER A 111 11.73 -2.36 7.89
C SER A 111 10.53 -1.82 8.69
N SER A 112 10.71 -0.70 9.38
CA SER A 112 9.63 -0.05 10.13
C SER A 112 8.51 0.45 9.23
N LEU A 113 8.86 1.07 8.09
CA LEU A 113 7.87 1.59 7.15
C LEU A 113 7.23 0.45 6.33
N ASP A 114 7.99 -0.56 5.91
CA ASP A 114 7.49 -1.74 5.18
C ASP A 114 6.36 -2.41 5.96
N LYS A 115 6.58 -2.68 7.25
CA LYS A 115 5.60 -3.29 8.14
C LYS A 115 4.37 -2.40 8.33
N LEU A 116 4.54 -1.09 8.55
CA LEU A 116 3.41 -0.16 8.65
C LEU A 116 2.57 -0.17 7.37
N LEU A 117 3.21 -0.06 6.21
CA LEU A 117 2.50 -0.05 4.95
C LEU A 117 1.80 -1.39 4.68
N ALA A 118 2.38 -2.52 5.09
CA ALA A 118 1.73 -3.83 5.01
C ALA A 118 0.48 -3.94 5.89
N GLU A 119 0.54 -3.40 7.12
CA GLU A 119 -0.63 -3.31 8.00
C GLU A 119 -1.69 -2.38 7.40
N LEU A 120 -1.28 -1.27 6.78
CA LEU A 120 -2.19 -0.39 6.06
C LEU A 120 -2.82 -1.06 4.85
N ASP A 121 -2.09 -1.89 4.11
CA ASP A 121 -2.65 -2.62 2.97
C ASP A 121 -3.76 -3.58 3.43
N LYS A 122 -3.52 -4.37 4.49
CA LYS A 122 -4.49 -5.40 4.94
C LYS A 122 -5.69 -4.87 5.72
N CYS A 123 -5.61 -3.66 6.29
CA CYS A 123 -6.64 -3.17 7.19
C CYS A 123 -7.97 -2.85 6.46
N ALA A 124 -9.06 -2.81 7.22
CA ALA A 124 -10.36 -2.41 6.69
C ALA A 124 -10.33 -0.94 6.24
N LYS A 125 -10.85 -0.67 5.04
CA LYS A 125 -10.88 0.65 4.41
C LYS A 125 -12.25 1.34 4.52
N PRO A 126 -12.30 2.68 4.60
CA PRO A 126 -11.17 3.61 4.61
C PRO A 126 -10.36 3.61 5.92
N SER A 127 -9.07 3.92 5.83
CA SER A 127 -8.16 4.02 6.96
C SER A 127 -7.74 5.46 7.24
N LEU A 128 -7.60 5.84 8.51
CA LEU A 128 -7.05 7.11 8.97
C LEU A 128 -5.66 6.91 9.58
N VAL A 129 -4.68 7.69 9.14
CA VAL A 129 -3.34 7.74 9.74
C VAL A 129 -3.16 9.09 10.41
N TYR A 130 -2.69 9.13 11.65
CA TYR A 130 -2.52 10.40 12.35
C TYR A 130 -1.26 10.48 13.20
N CYS A 131 -0.79 11.71 13.44
CA CYS A 131 0.32 11.97 14.35
C CYS A 131 0.08 13.24 15.19
N LYS A 132 1.11 13.99 15.62
CA LYS A 132 0.92 15.22 16.41
C LYS A 132 0.32 16.35 15.56
N THR A 133 1.02 16.72 14.49
CA THR A 133 0.68 17.87 13.63
C THR A 133 0.46 17.51 12.17
N GLY A 134 0.60 16.23 11.80
CA GLY A 134 0.36 15.74 10.45
C GLY A 134 1.52 15.27 9.59
N PRO A 135 2.75 15.81 9.69
CA PRO A 135 3.84 15.49 8.75
C PRO A 135 4.13 14.00 8.61
N ARG A 136 4.14 13.24 9.71
CA ARG A 136 4.35 11.78 9.65
C ARG A 136 3.20 11.06 8.95
N ALA A 137 1.96 11.51 9.17
CA ALA A 137 0.80 10.93 8.52
C ALA A 137 0.82 11.22 7.01
N ALA A 138 1.17 12.45 6.62
CA ALA A 138 1.36 12.83 5.23
C ALA A 138 2.50 12.05 4.56
N ALA A 139 3.66 11.92 5.23
CA ALA A 139 4.80 11.12 4.76
C ALA A 139 4.42 9.65 4.54
N VAL A 140 3.70 9.02 5.49
CA VAL A 140 3.22 7.64 5.35
C VAL A 140 2.20 7.52 4.22
N ALA A 141 1.25 8.46 4.11
CA ALA A 141 0.27 8.45 3.05
C ALA A 141 0.91 8.60 1.66
N PHE A 142 1.86 9.52 1.52
CA PHE A 142 2.62 9.70 0.29
C PHE A 142 3.40 8.43 -0.07
N ALA A 143 4.13 7.85 0.90
CA ALA A 143 4.87 6.61 0.68
C ALA A 143 3.96 5.44 0.29
N HIS A 144 2.79 5.32 0.92
CA HIS A 144 1.77 4.32 0.59
C HIS A 144 1.28 4.50 -0.85
N LEU A 145 0.74 5.67 -1.17
CA LEU A 145 0.11 5.94 -2.46
C LEU A 145 1.13 5.84 -3.60
N ALA A 146 2.30 6.49 -3.47
CA ALA A 146 3.31 6.51 -4.52
C ALA A 146 3.89 5.12 -4.84
N THR A 147 4.03 4.25 -3.85
CA THR A 147 4.54 2.90 -4.12
C THR A 147 3.50 1.99 -4.74
N ARG A 148 2.22 2.08 -4.33
CA ARG A 148 1.15 1.18 -4.82
C ARG A 148 0.60 1.59 -6.18
N THR A 149 0.42 2.90 -6.40
CA THR A 149 -0.25 3.41 -7.61
C THR A 149 0.74 3.94 -8.67
N ARG A 150 2.04 3.97 -8.36
CA ARG A 150 3.07 4.66 -9.17
C ARG A 150 2.86 6.17 -9.30
N PHE A 151 2.00 6.72 -8.45
CA PHE A 151 1.67 8.14 -8.42
C PHE A 151 2.90 9.04 -8.59
N ASN A 152 2.91 9.78 -9.70
CA ASN A 152 3.94 10.78 -10.03
C ASN A 152 5.40 10.30 -9.93
N CYS A 153 5.67 8.99 -9.92
CA CYS A 153 7.00 8.42 -9.92
C CYS A 153 7.18 7.68 -11.25
N GLY A 154 7.70 8.40 -12.24
CA GLY A 154 7.91 7.91 -13.60
C GLY A 154 9.39 7.72 -13.93
N LYS A 155 9.67 7.11 -15.08
CA LYS A 155 11.03 7.03 -15.61
C LYS A 155 11.39 8.32 -16.35
N LEU A 156 12.31 9.10 -15.78
CA LEU A 156 13.04 10.18 -16.47
C LEU A 156 14.48 9.71 -16.66
N ASP A 157 14.94 9.68 -17.92
CA ASP A 157 16.28 9.21 -18.30
C ASP A 157 16.69 7.85 -17.71
N GLY A 158 15.71 6.92 -17.61
CA GLY A 158 15.92 5.58 -17.07
C GLY A 158 16.03 5.50 -15.55
N ARG A 159 15.85 6.61 -14.83
CA ARG A 159 15.75 6.68 -13.36
C ARG A 159 14.32 6.96 -12.94
N ASN A 160 13.93 6.42 -11.79
CA ASN A 160 12.64 6.76 -11.19
C ASN A 160 12.76 8.12 -10.51
N GLU A 161 12.05 9.10 -11.05
CA GLU A 161 12.03 10.47 -10.55
C GLU A 161 10.60 10.90 -10.26
N PHE A 162 10.45 11.76 -9.26
CA PHE A 162 9.17 12.38 -8.97
C PHE A 162 8.95 13.57 -9.88
N SER A 163 7.68 13.85 -10.20
CA SER A 163 7.33 15.14 -10.80
C SER A 163 7.71 16.29 -9.85
N PRO A 164 8.09 17.48 -10.37
CA PRO A 164 8.32 18.67 -9.55
C PRO A 164 7.14 19.01 -8.63
N GLN A 165 5.92 18.73 -9.08
CA GLN A 165 4.69 18.89 -8.33
C GLN A 165 4.65 17.95 -7.12
N ALA A 166 4.92 16.65 -7.32
CA ALA A 166 4.98 15.68 -6.22
C ALA A 166 6.06 16.02 -5.19
N MET A 167 7.22 16.50 -5.65
CA MET A 167 8.27 16.99 -4.76
C MET A 167 7.83 18.22 -3.98
N SER A 168 7.17 19.19 -4.63
CA SER A 168 6.64 20.37 -3.93
C SER A 168 5.63 20.00 -2.85
N VAL A 169 4.78 19.01 -3.08
CA VAL A 169 3.83 18.52 -2.08
C VAL A 169 4.54 17.82 -0.94
N LEU A 170 5.50 16.95 -1.23
CA LEU A 170 6.29 16.28 -0.20
C LEU A 170 7.06 17.30 0.65
N ASP A 171 7.66 18.32 0.02
CA ASP A 171 8.37 19.40 0.70
C ASP A 171 7.44 20.19 1.61
N LYS A 172 6.24 20.57 1.13
CA LYS A 172 5.24 21.27 1.94
C LYS A 172 4.70 20.41 3.07
N ALA A 173 4.55 19.11 2.84
CA ALA A 173 3.83 18.21 3.74
C ALA A 173 4.66 17.57 4.82
N VAL A 174 5.94 17.37 4.53
CA VAL A 174 6.85 16.70 5.44
C VAL A 174 7.80 17.70 6.08
N CYS A 175 8.08 18.83 5.41
CA CYS A 175 9.01 19.83 5.91
C CYS A 175 8.29 21.08 6.42
N GLY A 176 8.67 21.53 7.61
CA GLY A 176 8.26 22.83 8.12
C GLY A 176 8.88 23.99 7.34
N PRO A 177 8.50 25.24 7.65
CA PRO A 177 8.91 26.43 6.90
C PRO A 177 10.43 26.68 6.86
N ASP A 178 11.20 26.12 7.79
CA ASP A 178 12.66 26.29 7.87
C ASP A 178 13.42 25.39 6.87
N GLN A 179 12.81 24.29 6.38
CA GLN A 179 13.32 23.32 5.38
C GLN A 179 14.76 22.77 5.57
N SER A 180 15.52 23.26 6.54
CA SER A 180 16.98 23.15 6.62
C SER A 180 17.48 21.78 7.05
N ASP A 181 16.61 20.90 7.57
CA ASP A 181 17.01 19.54 7.97
C ASP A 181 15.85 18.52 7.97
N CYS A 182 15.25 18.29 6.81
CA CYS A 182 14.06 17.44 6.67
C CYS A 182 14.40 15.97 6.39
N HIS A 183 15.01 15.29 7.38
CA HIS A 183 15.40 13.86 7.30
C HIS A 183 14.27 12.94 6.80
N MET A 184 13.04 13.16 7.28
CA MET A 184 11.87 12.37 6.92
C MET A 184 11.52 12.47 5.43
N ARG A 185 11.66 13.66 4.83
CA ARG A 185 11.38 13.87 3.40
C ARG A 185 12.39 13.13 2.54
N SER A 186 13.69 13.28 2.84
CA SER A 186 14.75 12.58 2.11
C SER A 186 14.59 11.07 2.23
N PHE A 187 14.26 10.56 3.43
CA PHE A 187 13.98 9.15 3.65
C PHE A 187 12.80 8.66 2.79
N VAL A 188 11.66 9.36 2.81
CA VAL A 188 10.47 8.98 2.02
C VAL A 188 10.77 8.98 0.53
N GLU A 189 11.50 10.00 0.04
CA GLU A 189 11.90 10.09 -1.37
C GLU A 189 12.73 8.87 -1.79
N GLU A 190 13.80 8.57 -1.06
CA GLU A 190 14.68 7.43 -1.34
C GLU A 190 13.95 6.10 -1.23
N TYR A 191 13.12 5.95 -0.19
CA TYR A 191 12.30 4.77 0.04
C TYR A 191 11.38 4.50 -1.16
N VAL A 192 10.60 5.48 -1.60
CA VAL A 192 9.67 5.30 -2.72
C VAL A 192 10.43 4.97 -4.00
N LYS A 193 11.48 5.73 -4.35
CA LYS A 193 12.29 5.46 -5.56
C LYS A 193 12.81 4.03 -5.58
N LYS A 194 13.32 3.56 -4.45
CA LYS A 194 13.81 2.17 -4.27
C LYS A 194 12.70 1.15 -4.47
N LYS A 195 11.52 1.34 -3.86
CA LYS A 195 10.39 0.39 -3.98
C LYS A 195 9.82 0.35 -5.40
N VAL A 196 9.65 1.51 -6.04
CA VAL A 196 9.20 1.59 -7.44
C VAL A 196 10.20 0.90 -8.36
N ALA A 197 11.51 1.14 -8.17
CA ALA A 197 12.55 0.49 -8.98
C ALA A 197 12.56 -1.04 -8.82
N LEU A 198 12.38 -1.53 -7.60
CA LEU A 198 12.27 -2.97 -7.32
C LEU A 198 11.09 -3.60 -8.06
N ALA A 199 9.94 -2.94 -8.00
CA ALA A 199 8.72 -3.47 -8.58
C ALA A 199 8.68 -3.33 -10.12
N ASP A 200 9.33 -2.32 -10.70
CA ASP A 200 9.47 -2.18 -12.17
C ASP A 200 10.54 -3.10 -12.76
N GLY A 201 11.54 -3.47 -11.97
CA GLY A 201 12.58 -4.43 -12.35
C GLY A 201 12.14 -5.90 -12.24
N ARG A 202 10.86 -6.17 -12.00
CA ARG A 202 10.33 -7.53 -11.85
C ARG A 202 10.30 -8.25 -13.19
N PRO A 203 10.65 -9.55 -13.26
CA PRO A 203 10.50 -10.29 -14.50
C PRO A 203 9.01 -10.47 -14.82
N GLY A 204 8.68 -10.37 -16.10
CA GLY A 204 7.36 -10.74 -16.62
C GLY A 204 7.09 -12.23 -16.53
N MET A 205 5.94 -12.64 -17.07
CA MET A 205 5.52 -14.04 -17.06
C MET A 205 6.31 -14.90 -18.04
N VAL A 206 6.64 -16.11 -17.61
CA VAL A 206 7.25 -17.16 -18.43
C VAL A 206 6.44 -18.43 -18.28
N GLN A 207 6.02 -19.02 -19.41
CA GLN A 207 5.37 -20.33 -19.42
C GLN A 207 6.41 -21.44 -19.32
N LEU A 208 6.16 -22.39 -18.42
CA LEU A 208 6.85 -23.66 -18.32
C LEU A 208 5.95 -24.78 -18.87
N PRO A 209 6.49 -25.98 -19.17
CA PRO A 209 5.65 -27.08 -19.62
C PRO A 209 4.60 -27.50 -18.58
N GLY A 210 3.55 -28.18 -19.04
CA GLY A 210 2.44 -28.61 -18.18
C GLY A 210 1.46 -27.49 -17.79
N ASN A 211 1.41 -26.39 -18.54
CA ASN A 211 0.53 -25.24 -18.27
C ASN A 211 0.80 -24.59 -16.90
N VAL A 212 2.08 -24.43 -16.59
CA VAL A 212 2.59 -23.69 -15.43
C VAL A 212 3.15 -22.36 -15.91
N TRP A 213 2.88 -21.32 -15.16
CA TRP A 213 3.38 -19.97 -15.40
C TRP A 213 4.21 -19.52 -14.22
N THR A 214 5.23 -18.71 -14.48
CA THR A 214 6.09 -18.15 -13.45
C THR A 214 6.30 -16.66 -13.64
N SER A 215 6.45 -15.91 -12.56
CA SER A 215 6.61 -14.44 -12.63
C SER A 215 7.29 -13.84 -11.39
N GLY A 216 7.56 -12.54 -11.45
CA GLY A 216 7.66 -11.70 -10.25
C GLY A 216 6.29 -11.53 -9.56
N GLN A 217 6.24 -10.74 -8.48
CA GLN A 217 5.00 -10.43 -7.79
C GLN A 217 4.07 -9.63 -8.72
N LEU A 218 2.82 -10.07 -8.88
CA LEU A 218 1.82 -9.36 -9.69
C LEU A 218 1.13 -8.23 -8.91
N THR A 219 0.58 -7.26 -9.64
CA THR A 219 -0.46 -6.34 -9.17
C THR A 219 -1.83 -7.02 -9.17
N GLU A 220 -2.82 -6.37 -8.57
CA GLU A 220 -4.21 -6.86 -8.59
C GLU A 220 -4.79 -6.88 -10.01
N GLU A 221 -4.47 -5.86 -10.82
CA GLU A 221 -4.86 -5.75 -12.22
C GLU A 221 -4.22 -6.86 -13.05
N GLU A 222 -2.93 -7.12 -12.84
CA GLU A 222 -2.24 -8.22 -13.52
C GLU A 222 -2.88 -9.57 -13.17
N TYR A 223 -3.31 -9.79 -11.91
CA TYR A 223 -4.04 -11.03 -11.56
C TYR A 223 -5.38 -11.14 -12.32
N LYS A 224 -6.12 -10.04 -12.49
CA LYS A 224 -7.36 -10.01 -13.29
C LYS A 224 -7.09 -10.34 -14.76
N GLU A 225 -6.05 -9.74 -15.34
CA GLU A 225 -5.66 -9.95 -16.73
C GLU A 225 -5.25 -11.40 -16.99
N VAL A 226 -4.40 -11.99 -16.13
CA VAL A 226 -3.92 -13.37 -16.35
C VAL A 226 -5.02 -14.40 -16.11
N GLN A 227 -5.94 -14.14 -15.18
CA GLN A 227 -7.11 -15.00 -14.97
C GLN A 227 -8.02 -14.97 -16.21
N LYS A 228 -8.25 -13.78 -16.79
CA LYS A 228 -9.07 -13.60 -17.98
C LYS A 228 -8.43 -14.18 -19.25
N ASP A 229 -7.16 -13.88 -19.49
CA ASP A 229 -6.50 -14.14 -20.77
C ASP A 229 -5.86 -15.53 -20.84
N LEU A 230 -5.34 -16.03 -19.72
CA LEU A 230 -4.67 -17.33 -19.64
C LEU A 230 -5.51 -18.39 -18.91
N GLY A 231 -6.62 -18.00 -18.30
CA GLY A 231 -7.47 -18.91 -17.54
C GLY A 231 -6.80 -19.44 -16.28
N ILE A 232 -5.85 -18.70 -15.67
CA ILE A 232 -5.21 -19.14 -14.42
C ILE A 232 -6.29 -19.48 -13.39
N VAL A 233 -6.21 -20.68 -12.80
CA VAL A 233 -7.16 -21.14 -11.77
C VAL A 233 -6.51 -21.31 -10.41
N CYS A 234 -5.19 -21.37 -10.34
CA CYS A 234 -4.46 -21.59 -9.09
C CYS A 234 -3.21 -20.71 -9.02
N VAL A 235 -2.94 -20.14 -7.84
CA VAL A 235 -1.74 -19.36 -7.55
C VAL A 235 -0.95 -19.99 -6.39
N LEU A 236 0.34 -20.22 -6.60
CA LEU A 236 1.30 -20.63 -5.58
C LEU A 236 2.27 -19.48 -5.28
N ASN A 237 2.13 -18.89 -4.09
CA ASN A 237 3.05 -17.88 -3.59
C ASN A 237 4.18 -18.52 -2.78
N MET A 238 5.43 -18.25 -3.19
CA MET A 238 6.64 -18.71 -2.50
C MET A 238 7.22 -17.68 -1.51
N ARG A 239 6.49 -16.62 -1.18
CA ARG A 239 6.91 -15.59 -0.22
C ARG A 239 6.27 -15.81 1.14
N PRO A 240 7.04 -15.75 2.24
CA PRO A 240 6.43 -15.58 3.55
C PRO A 240 5.73 -14.21 3.62
N PHE A 241 4.56 -14.17 4.26
CA PHE A 241 3.83 -12.92 4.52
C PHE A 241 4.63 -11.90 5.34
N SER A 242 5.66 -12.34 6.08
CA SER A 242 6.58 -11.44 6.77
C SER A 242 7.37 -10.51 5.84
N GLU A 243 7.39 -10.79 4.53
CA GLU A 243 7.97 -9.90 3.50
C GLU A 243 6.96 -8.89 2.92
N ALA A 244 5.75 -8.80 3.48
CA ALA A 244 4.78 -7.79 3.08
C ALA A 244 5.36 -6.38 3.26
N GLY A 245 5.01 -5.46 2.35
CA GLY A 245 5.60 -4.12 2.28
C GLY A 245 6.92 -4.05 1.51
N GLU A 246 7.81 -5.05 1.64
CA GLU A 246 9.20 -4.97 1.13
C GLU A 246 9.33 -4.65 -0.37
N PHE A 247 8.32 -5.01 -1.17
CA PHE A 247 8.37 -4.89 -2.64
C PHE A 247 7.68 -3.65 -3.20
N GLY A 248 6.84 -2.96 -2.42
CA GLY A 248 6.17 -1.73 -2.86
C GLY A 248 4.81 -1.88 -3.56
N LEU A 249 4.39 -3.08 -3.97
CA LEU A 249 3.09 -3.28 -4.65
C LEU A 249 1.88 -3.38 -3.71
N GLY A 250 2.09 -3.59 -2.41
CA GLY A 250 1.01 -3.76 -1.42
C GLY A 250 0.16 -5.04 -1.54
N VAL A 251 0.33 -5.82 -2.61
CA VAL A 251 -0.51 -6.99 -2.87
C VAL A 251 -0.27 -8.15 -1.90
N LEU A 252 0.98 -8.43 -1.52
CA LEU A 252 1.31 -9.62 -0.70
C LEU A 252 0.48 -9.71 0.60
N ALA A 253 0.13 -8.58 1.21
CA ALA A 253 -0.62 -8.57 2.47
C ALA A 253 -2.10 -8.97 2.31
N ARG A 254 -2.66 -8.88 1.10
CA ARG A 254 -4.07 -9.15 0.76
C ARG A 254 -4.24 -10.19 -0.33
N GLU A 255 -3.15 -10.83 -0.72
CA GLU A 255 -3.11 -11.69 -1.89
C GLU A 255 -4.11 -12.86 -1.79
N PRO A 256 -4.27 -13.57 -0.64
CA PRO A 256 -5.28 -14.61 -0.54
C PRO A 256 -6.70 -14.11 -0.83
N GLU A 257 -7.05 -12.91 -0.34
CA GLU A 257 -8.36 -12.30 -0.53
C GLU A 257 -8.58 -11.94 -2.00
N ILE A 258 -7.60 -11.29 -2.62
CA ILE A 258 -7.62 -10.92 -4.06
C ILE A 258 -7.82 -12.17 -4.93
N ILE A 259 -7.02 -13.21 -4.70
CA ILE A 259 -7.09 -14.45 -5.51
C ILE A 259 -8.45 -15.15 -5.33
N LYS A 260 -8.98 -15.16 -4.10
CA LYS A 260 -10.30 -15.72 -3.80
C LYS A 260 -11.43 -14.94 -4.48
N GLU A 261 -11.37 -13.61 -4.50
CA GLU A 261 -12.37 -12.76 -5.17
C GLU A 261 -12.40 -12.98 -6.68
N LEU A 262 -11.26 -13.34 -7.28
CA LEU A 262 -11.15 -13.74 -8.69
C LEU A 262 -11.58 -15.18 -8.96
N GLY A 263 -12.04 -15.92 -7.94
CA GLY A 263 -12.48 -17.31 -8.07
C GLY A 263 -11.36 -18.31 -8.32
N MET A 264 -10.12 -17.96 -7.99
CA MET A 264 -8.95 -18.83 -8.11
C MET A 264 -8.58 -19.48 -6.76
N GLU A 265 -7.88 -20.61 -6.82
CA GLU A 265 -7.29 -21.26 -5.64
C GLU A 265 -5.98 -20.59 -5.22
N TYR A 266 -5.82 -20.34 -3.92
CA TYR A 266 -4.62 -19.74 -3.36
C TYR A 266 -3.86 -20.73 -2.48
N HIS A 267 -2.55 -20.85 -2.72
CA HIS A 267 -1.64 -21.62 -1.90
C HIS A 267 -0.39 -20.83 -1.56
N ALA A 268 0.04 -20.91 -0.30
CA ALA A 268 1.31 -20.35 0.15
C ALA A 268 2.27 -21.46 0.58
N LEU A 269 3.48 -21.46 0.01
CA LEU A 269 4.58 -22.30 0.47
C LEU A 269 5.82 -21.40 0.66
N PRO A 270 6.01 -20.84 1.86
CA PRO A 270 7.12 -19.94 2.11
C PRO A 270 8.47 -20.59 1.84
N VAL A 271 9.26 -19.94 0.99
CA VAL A 271 10.63 -20.36 0.64
C VAL A 271 11.61 -19.27 1.05
N PRO A 272 12.80 -19.61 1.59
CA PRO A 272 13.84 -18.63 1.92
C PRO A 272 14.21 -17.70 0.75
N LYS A 273 14.67 -16.49 1.05
CA LYS A 273 14.97 -15.45 0.05
C LYS A 273 16.12 -15.79 -0.89
N SER A 274 17.05 -16.61 -0.44
CA SER A 274 18.22 -17.04 -1.19
C SER A 274 18.59 -18.46 -0.80
N GLY A 275 19.18 -19.18 -1.76
CA GLY A 275 19.76 -20.50 -1.54
C GLY A 275 21.20 -20.48 -1.00
N PRO A 276 21.89 -21.64 -0.99
CA PRO A 276 21.42 -22.93 -1.53
C PRO A 276 20.18 -23.46 -0.80
N TYR A 277 19.32 -24.17 -1.52
CA TYR A 277 18.11 -24.77 -0.95
C TYR A 277 18.33 -26.24 -0.67
N GLU A 278 17.85 -26.70 0.49
CA GLU A 278 17.94 -28.11 0.87
C GLU A 278 17.13 -29.00 -0.10
N PRO A 279 17.62 -30.20 -0.46
CA PRO A 279 16.92 -31.11 -1.37
C PRO A 279 15.49 -31.45 -0.93
N GLU A 280 15.25 -31.53 0.37
CA GLU A 280 13.93 -31.78 0.94
C GLU A 280 12.94 -30.65 0.61
N LEU A 281 13.39 -29.38 0.67
CA LEU A 281 12.58 -28.24 0.29
C LEU A 281 12.24 -28.26 -1.20
N ILE A 282 13.22 -28.60 -2.05
CA ILE A 282 13.03 -28.72 -3.50
C ILE A 282 12.00 -29.82 -3.81
N ALA A 283 12.11 -30.98 -3.16
CA ALA A 283 11.18 -32.09 -3.31
C ALA A 283 9.76 -31.70 -2.88
N LYS A 284 9.62 -31.04 -1.73
CA LYS A 284 8.34 -30.55 -1.20
C LYS A 284 7.67 -29.55 -2.14
N VAL A 285 8.43 -28.59 -2.67
CA VAL A 285 7.92 -27.64 -3.66
C VAL A 285 7.46 -28.38 -4.92
N GLY A 286 8.25 -29.34 -5.40
CA GLY A 286 7.90 -30.09 -6.60
C GLY A 286 6.64 -30.95 -6.44
N GLU A 287 6.46 -31.59 -5.29
CA GLU A 287 5.24 -32.33 -4.96
C GLU A 287 4.01 -31.42 -4.96
N MET A 288 4.13 -30.26 -4.29
CA MET A 288 3.04 -29.28 -4.27
C MET A 288 2.67 -28.83 -5.68
N VAL A 289 3.65 -28.42 -6.50
CA VAL A 289 3.41 -27.98 -7.88
C VAL A 289 2.70 -29.06 -8.71
N ARG A 290 3.01 -30.35 -8.53
CA ARG A 290 2.33 -31.46 -9.22
C ARG A 290 0.90 -31.67 -8.76
N SER A 291 0.59 -31.41 -7.48
CA SER A 291 -0.75 -31.60 -6.92
C SER A 291 -1.75 -30.49 -7.24
N LEU A 292 -1.27 -29.30 -7.62
CA LEU A 292 -2.13 -28.12 -7.77
C LEU A 292 -2.87 -28.07 -9.11
N PRO A 293 -4.10 -27.52 -9.14
CA PRO A 293 -4.88 -27.34 -10.37
C PRO A 293 -4.13 -26.52 -11.43
N ARG A 294 -4.40 -26.80 -12.70
CA ARG A 294 -3.82 -26.10 -13.86
C ARG A 294 -4.92 -25.37 -14.64
N PRO A 295 -4.64 -24.20 -15.24
CA PRO A 295 -3.35 -23.50 -15.31
C PRO A 295 -2.89 -22.92 -13.96
N LEU A 296 -1.62 -23.13 -13.61
CA LEU A 296 -1.00 -22.74 -12.33
C LEU A 296 -0.06 -21.56 -12.53
N LEU A 297 -0.18 -20.51 -11.71
CA LEU A 297 0.81 -19.43 -11.59
C LEU A 297 1.65 -19.61 -10.33
N ILE A 298 2.97 -19.60 -10.47
CA ILE A 298 3.92 -19.65 -9.35
C ILE A 298 4.72 -18.36 -9.33
N HIS A 299 4.71 -17.64 -8.21
CA HIS A 299 5.50 -16.41 -8.12
C HIS A 299 6.27 -16.30 -6.81
N CYS A 300 7.25 -15.41 -6.84
CA CYS A 300 7.88 -14.88 -5.64
C CYS A 300 8.09 -13.38 -5.81
N ARG A 301 9.13 -12.79 -5.22
CA ARG A 301 9.42 -11.37 -5.39
C ARG A 301 9.94 -11.05 -6.80
N THR A 302 10.98 -11.75 -7.24
CA THR A 302 11.72 -11.47 -8.49
C THR A 302 11.82 -12.67 -9.42
N GLY A 303 10.96 -13.68 -9.25
CA GLY A 303 11.02 -14.96 -9.98
C GLY A 303 12.23 -15.86 -9.65
N ARG A 304 13.21 -15.38 -8.87
CA ARG A 304 14.46 -16.13 -8.58
C ARG A 304 14.20 -17.44 -7.82
N ARG A 305 13.38 -17.43 -6.77
CA ARG A 305 13.02 -18.67 -6.03
C ARG A 305 12.42 -19.71 -6.96
N VAL A 306 11.54 -19.25 -7.84
CA VAL A 306 10.84 -20.12 -8.79
C VAL A 306 11.84 -20.75 -9.76
N ARG A 307 12.73 -19.96 -10.36
CA ARG A 307 13.80 -20.49 -11.24
C ARG A 307 14.71 -21.48 -10.52
N ASP A 308 15.17 -21.13 -9.33
CA ASP A 308 16.17 -21.91 -8.60
C ASP A 308 15.58 -23.20 -7.99
N ILE A 309 14.27 -23.28 -7.74
CA ILE A 309 13.63 -24.45 -7.13
C ILE A 309 12.82 -25.25 -8.14
N VAL A 310 11.89 -24.61 -8.85
CA VAL A 310 11.01 -25.32 -9.79
C VAL A 310 11.84 -25.92 -10.92
N GLY A 311 12.81 -25.18 -11.45
CA GLY A 311 13.74 -25.68 -12.48
C GLY A 311 14.57 -26.89 -12.04
N ASN A 312 14.86 -27.02 -10.74
CA ASN A 312 15.63 -28.14 -10.19
C ASN A 312 14.75 -29.28 -9.65
N SER A 313 13.43 -29.11 -9.61
CA SER A 313 12.49 -30.07 -9.01
C SER A 313 11.91 -31.10 -9.99
N GLY A 314 12.09 -30.90 -11.30
CA GLY A 314 11.42 -31.69 -12.36
C GLY A 314 9.88 -31.56 -12.34
N ALA A 315 9.32 -30.61 -11.59
CA ALA A 315 7.86 -30.53 -11.36
C ALA A 315 7.05 -30.04 -12.56
N CYS A 316 7.73 -29.55 -13.60
CA CYS A 316 7.15 -29.12 -14.87
C CYS A 316 7.52 -30.07 -16.02
N ASP A 317 8.13 -31.22 -15.75
CA ASP A 317 8.43 -32.21 -16.78
C ASP A 317 7.11 -32.88 -17.24
N PRO A 318 6.96 -33.19 -18.55
CA PRO A 318 5.75 -33.73 -19.13
C PRO A 318 5.37 -35.14 -18.64
#